data_AF-A0A2N2T9V8-F1
#
_entry.id   AF-A0A2N2T9V8-F1
#
_cell.length_a   1.000
_cell.length_b   1.000
_cell.length_c   1.000
_cell.angle_alpha   90.00
_cell.angle_beta   90.00
_cell.angle_gamma   90.00
#
_symmetry.space_group_name_H-M   'P 1'
#
loop_
_entity.id
_entity.type
_entity.pdbx_description
1 polymer ?
#
loop_
_entity_poly.entity_id
_entity_poly.type
_entity_poly.pdbx_seq_one_letter_code
_entity_poly.pdbx_strand_id
1 'polypeptide(L)'
;MCVVCGCSDNSPAHDRHIQTHAGEAGVVQVNPGNGDLHFGAGAARVSVPGMSQARAIKLETDILGANNRVAQQNRAHFEAHGVTALNLVSSPGSGKTTLLCATIEALKKHAPDLHVAVIEGDQQTSFDADRIRATGAPAIQVNTGKGCHLDAPMVSEAFAQLDSHDHHDHDHSHGHHHHDDAHSLLFIENVGNLVCPAVWDLGEAAKVAILSVTEGEDKPLKYPDMFAAASLMVLNKIDLLPHVQFDVARCIELARRVNPAIEILQLSATTGEGMDAWLHWLDHEVHRPHAPPLRGSLPPEGAGSALGRPGGETGHGHHHHEEPASSAPEAALRDRVQQLEAELAQARAALSADAAL
;
A
#
# COMPACT_ATOMS: atom_id res chain seq x y z
N MET A 1 5.87 -26.51 -0.81
CA MET A 1 5.98 -25.30 -1.66
C MET A 1 5.82 -24.09 -0.77
N CYS A 2 6.75 -23.15 -0.80
CA CYS A 2 6.52 -21.84 -0.18
C CYS A 2 5.38 -21.14 -0.94
N VAL A 3 4.31 -20.78 -0.25
CA VAL A 3 3.12 -20.11 -0.82
C VAL A 3 3.40 -18.69 -1.33
N VAL A 4 4.58 -18.12 -1.02
CA VAL A 4 4.96 -16.76 -1.41
C VAL A 4 5.91 -16.74 -2.62
N CYS A 5 6.83 -17.70 -2.74
CA CYS A 5 7.81 -17.75 -3.84
C CYS A 5 7.69 -18.98 -4.75
N GLY A 6 6.79 -19.92 -4.45
CA GLY A 6 6.57 -21.13 -5.26
C GLY A 6 7.71 -22.16 -5.23
N CYS A 7 8.76 -21.96 -4.43
CA CYS A 7 9.88 -22.90 -4.38
C CYS A 7 9.46 -24.23 -3.75
N SER A 8 9.65 -25.33 -4.49
CA SER A 8 9.57 -26.71 -4.02
C SER A 8 10.98 -27.17 -3.63
N ASP A 9 11.28 -27.21 -2.33
CA ASP A 9 12.46 -27.94 -1.85
C ASP A 9 12.17 -29.44 -1.93
N ASN A 10 12.52 -30.05 -3.05
CA ASN A 10 12.64 -31.50 -3.16
C ASN A 10 13.99 -31.81 -3.81
N SER A 11 15.03 -31.91 -2.97
CA SER A 11 16.23 -32.66 -3.31
C SER A 11 16.76 -33.33 -2.03
N PRO A 12 16.98 -34.65 -2.04
CA PRO A 12 17.43 -35.36 -0.86
C PRO A 12 18.88 -34.99 -0.54
N ALA A 13 19.18 -34.93 0.74
CA ALA A 13 20.52 -34.69 1.27
C ALA A 13 21.53 -35.66 0.64
N HIS A 14 22.43 -35.13 -0.19
CA HIS A 14 23.66 -35.80 -0.55
C HIS A 14 24.82 -34.82 -0.41
N ASP A 15 25.71 -35.14 0.53
CA ASP A 15 27.08 -34.64 0.60
C ASP A 15 27.73 -34.73 -0.78
N ARG A 16 27.78 -33.60 -1.49
CA ARG A 16 28.66 -33.40 -2.64
C ARG A 16 29.19 -31.98 -2.58
N HIS A 17 30.50 -31.88 -2.46
CA HIS A 17 31.29 -30.69 -2.68
C HIS A 17 30.69 -29.87 -3.85
N ILE A 18 30.12 -28.71 -3.52
CA ILE A 18 29.67 -27.74 -4.51
C ILE A 18 30.94 -27.10 -5.08
N GLN A 19 31.42 -27.65 -6.20
CA GLN A 19 32.14 -26.84 -7.16
C GLN A 19 31.13 -25.86 -7.74
N THR A 20 31.26 -24.60 -7.34
CA THR A 20 30.47 -23.48 -7.84
C THR A 20 30.80 -23.26 -9.32
N HIS A 21 29.97 -23.79 -10.20
CA HIS A 21 29.88 -23.26 -11.55
C HIS A 21 29.24 -21.86 -11.47
N ALA A 22 30.06 -20.86 -11.71
CA ALA A 22 29.71 -19.45 -11.72
C ALA A 22 28.64 -19.16 -12.79
N GLY A 23 27.44 -18.80 -12.33
CA GLY A 23 26.32 -18.37 -13.15
C GLY A 23 25.25 -17.72 -12.28
N GLU A 24 25.42 -16.43 -11.98
CA GLU A 24 24.38 -15.48 -11.54
C GLU A 24 23.51 -15.82 -10.32
N ALA A 25 24.10 -16.30 -9.23
CA ALA A 25 23.54 -16.06 -7.89
C ALA A 25 24.25 -14.82 -7.30
N GLY A 26 23.49 -13.76 -7.03
CA GLY A 26 24.01 -12.43 -6.69
C GLY A 26 25.03 -12.44 -5.54
N VAL A 27 26.24 -11.97 -5.83
CA VAL A 27 27.28 -11.76 -4.81
C VAL A 27 26.82 -10.61 -3.91
N VAL A 28 26.77 -10.84 -2.60
CA VAL A 28 26.51 -9.79 -1.61
C VAL A 28 27.56 -8.70 -1.77
N GLN A 29 27.13 -7.47 -2.04
CA GLN A 29 28.07 -6.35 -2.14
C GLN A 29 28.46 -5.91 -0.74
N VAL A 30 29.76 -5.75 -0.50
CA VAL A 30 30.29 -5.29 0.78
C VAL A 30 30.85 -3.89 0.60
N ASN A 31 30.40 -2.93 1.40
CA ASN A 31 30.96 -1.58 1.39
C ASN A 31 32.41 -1.65 1.93
N PRO A 32 33.41 -1.27 1.12
CA PRO A 32 34.81 -1.42 1.52
C PRO A 32 35.23 -0.46 2.64
N GLY A 33 34.47 0.62 2.91
CA GLY A 33 34.80 1.61 3.92
C GLY A 33 34.35 1.26 5.33
N ASN A 34 33.28 0.48 5.48
CA ASN A 34 32.69 0.16 6.79
C ASN A 34 32.26 -1.31 6.96
N GLY A 35 32.34 -2.12 5.91
CA GLY A 35 31.98 -3.54 5.95
C GLY A 35 30.48 -3.83 5.83
N ASP A 36 29.64 -2.83 5.54
CA ASP A 36 28.19 -3.02 5.43
C ASP A 36 27.84 -3.96 4.27
N LEU A 37 26.83 -4.81 4.48
CA LEU A 37 26.35 -5.77 3.49
C LEU A 37 25.15 -5.20 2.71
N HIS A 38 25.21 -5.29 1.39
CA HIS A 38 24.20 -4.77 0.48
C HIS A 38 23.62 -5.89 -0.39
N PHE A 39 22.36 -6.22 -0.10
CA PHE A 39 21.56 -7.20 -0.85
C PHE A 39 20.64 -6.55 -1.91
N GLY A 40 20.47 -5.23 -1.87
CA GLY A 40 19.61 -4.46 -2.78
C GLY A 40 20.38 -3.63 -3.82
N ALA A 41 21.67 -3.90 -4.05
CA ALA A 41 22.47 -3.12 -5.00
C ALA A 41 22.37 -3.61 -6.45
N GLY A 42 21.70 -4.75 -6.68
CA GLY A 42 21.42 -5.26 -8.01
C GLY A 42 20.34 -4.44 -8.73
N ALA A 43 20.19 -4.67 -10.04
CA ALA A 43 19.23 -3.93 -10.87
C ALA A 43 17.78 -4.02 -10.37
N ALA A 44 17.38 -5.17 -9.79
CA ALA A 44 16.05 -5.36 -9.22
C ALA A 44 15.89 -4.73 -7.83
N ARG A 45 16.98 -4.23 -7.23
CA ARG A 45 17.04 -3.66 -5.88
C ARG A 45 16.53 -4.56 -4.75
N VAL A 46 16.33 -5.84 -5.04
CA VAL A 46 15.88 -6.86 -4.10
C VAL A 46 16.72 -8.13 -4.28
N SER A 47 16.92 -8.86 -3.18
CA SER A 47 17.54 -10.18 -3.20
C SER A 47 16.51 -11.22 -2.82
N VAL A 48 16.13 -12.07 -3.77
CA VAL A 48 15.24 -13.22 -3.55
C VAL A 48 16.03 -14.50 -3.76
N PRO A 49 16.16 -15.38 -2.74
CA PRO A 49 16.88 -16.64 -2.88
C PRO A 49 16.37 -17.47 -4.07
N GLY A 50 17.30 -17.95 -4.91
CA GLY A 50 16.96 -18.77 -6.08
C GLY A 50 16.36 -18.00 -7.27
N MET A 51 16.36 -16.65 -7.24
CA MET A 51 15.82 -15.82 -8.31
C MET A 51 16.88 -14.87 -8.89
N SER A 52 16.99 -14.83 -10.21
CA SER A 52 17.85 -13.85 -10.89
C SER A 52 17.23 -12.46 -10.86
N GLN A 53 18.07 -11.43 -10.98
CA GLN A 53 17.62 -10.03 -11.03
C GLN A 53 16.67 -9.77 -12.21
N ALA A 54 16.97 -10.31 -13.39
CA ALA A 54 16.11 -10.17 -14.56
C ALA A 54 14.73 -10.82 -14.37
N ARG A 55 14.68 -11.98 -13.70
CA ARG A 55 13.41 -12.65 -13.38
C ARG A 55 12.62 -11.87 -12.34
N ALA A 56 13.28 -11.31 -11.32
CA ALA A 56 12.64 -10.47 -10.32
C ALA A 56 12.00 -9.23 -10.96
N ILE A 57 12.75 -8.50 -11.79
CA ILE A 57 12.24 -7.32 -12.52
C ILE A 57 11.03 -7.68 -13.40
N LYS A 58 11.12 -8.78 -14.16
CA LYS A 58 10.02 -9.21 -15.03
C LYS A 58 8.76 -9.52 -14.21
N LEU A 59 8.89 -10.27 -13.13
CA LEU A 59 7.77 -10.62 -12.26
C LEU A 59 7.13 -9.37 -11.64
N GLU A 60 7.96 -8.45 -11.13
CA GLU A 60 7.51 -7.17 -10.60
C GLU A 60 6.76 -6.35 -11.67
N THR A 61 7.32 -6.24 -12.87
CA THR A 61 6.71 -5.51 -13.99
C THR A 61 5.36 -6.12 -14.40
N ASP A 62 5.28 -7.45 -14.47
CA ASP A 62 4.05 -8.14 -14.85
C ASP A 62 2.94 -7.92 -13.80
N ILE A 63 3.28 -8.02 -12.51
CA ILE A 63 2.34 -7.84 -11.38
C ILE A 63 1.88 -6.38 -11.29
N LEU A 64 2.81 -5.42 -11.24
CA LEU A 64 2.48 -4.00 -11.14
C LEU A 64 1.76 -3.51 -12.40
N GLY A 65 2.12 -4.03 -13.58
CA GLY A 65 1.42 -3.75 -14.82
C GLY A 65 -0.04 -4.21 -14.81
N ALA A 66 -0.36 -5.33 -14.15
CA ALA A 66 -1.74 -5.77 -13.96
C ALA A 66 -2.50 -4.87 -12.98
N ASN A 67 -1.89 -4.50 -11.85
CA ASN A 67 -2.46 -3.57 -10.91
C ASN A 67 -2.77 -2.20 -11.55
N ASN A 68 -1.82 -1.64 -12.30
CA ASN A 68 -1.94 -0.31 -12.90
C ASN A 68 -3.12 -0.19 -13.89
N ARG A 69 -3.50 -1.29 -14.56
CA ARG A 69 -4.70 -1.31 -15.41
C ARG A 69 -5.98 -1.12 -14.59
N VAL A 70 -6.07 -1.74 -13.42
CA VAL A 70 -7.20 -1.58 -12.51
C VAL A 70 -7.15 -0.22 -11.81
N ALA A 71 -5.97 0.26 -11.42
CA ALA A 71 -5.81 1.60 -10.85
C ALA A 71 -6.30 2.71 -11.80
N GLN A 72 -6.05 2.56 -13.11
CA GLN A 72 -6.58 3.48 -14.11
C GLN A 72 -8.12 3.42 -14.20
N GLN A 73 -8.71 2.23 -14.06
CA GLN A 73 -10.17 2.08 -14.03
C GLN A 73 -10.75 2.71 -12.76
N ASN A 74 -10.16 2.45 -11.59
CA ASN A 74 -10.55 3.07 -10.32
C ASN A 74 -10.53 4.59 -10.42
N ARG A 75 -9.45 5.17 -10.95
CA ARG A 75 -9.34 6.61 -11.13
C ARG A 75 -10.45 7.18 -11.99
N ALA A 76 -10.68 6.59 -13.17
CA ALA A 76 -11.78 7.01 -14.05
C ALA A 76 -13.15 6.83 -13.39
N HIS A 77 -13.31 5.82 -12.53
CA HIS A 77 -14.52 5.55 -11.80
C HIS A 77 -14.75 6.57 -10.67
N PHE A 78 -13.71 6.93 -9.91
CA PHE A 78 -13.77 8.01 -8.90
C PHE A 78 -14.10 9.35 -9.57
N GLU A 79 -13.41 9.68 -10.67
CA GLU A 79 -13.66 10.90 -11.46
C GLU A 79 -15.10 10.97 -11.95
N ALA A 80 -15.65 9.87 -12.47
CA ALA A 80 -17.03 9.81 -12.94
C ALA A 80 -18.08 10.02 -11.84
N HIS A 81 -17.72 9.81 -10.57
CA HIS A 81 -18.57 10.04 -9.40
C HIS A 81 -18.22 11.33 -8.63
N GLY A 82 -17.33 12.18 -9.15
CA GLY A 82 -16.89 13.39 -8.46
C GLY A 82 -16.12 13.12 -7.16
N VAL A 83 -15.51 11.93 -7.04
CA VAL A 83 -14.78 11.49 -5.85
C VAL A 83 -13.31 11.83 -5.96
N THR A 84 -12.80 12.58 -4.98
CA THR A 84 -11.36 12.75 -4.77
C THR A 84 -10.88 11.69 -3.79
N ALA A 85 -10.14 10.70 -4.30
CA ALA A 85 -9.59 9.60 -3.51
C ALA A 85 -8.18 9.91 -3.00
N LEU A 86 -7.93 9.74 -1.71
CA LEU A 86 -6.65 9.99 -1.05
C LEU A 86 -6.13 8.74 -0.33
N ASN A 87 -4.92 8.31 -0.66
CA ASN A 87 -4.30 7.11 -0.07
C ASN A 87 -3.41 7.48 1.12
N LEU A 88 -3.85 7.17 2.33
CA LEU A 88 -3.11 7.42 3.56
C LEU A 88 -2.18 6.25 3.88
N VAL A 89 -0.88 6.50 3.85
CA VAL A 89 0.18 5.50 4.05
C VAL A 89 1.09 5.90 5.20
N SER A 90 1.51 4.94 6.03
CA SER A 90 2.32 5.23 7.22
C SER A 90 3.00 3.98 7.76
N SER A 91 3.84 4.11 8.79
CA SER A 91 4.17 2.98 9.67
C SER A 91 2.95 2.59 10.54
N PRO A 92 2.95 1.38 11.15
CA PRO A 92 1.98 1.07 12.19
C PRO A 92 2.05 2.09 13.34
N GLY A 93 0.90 2.56 13.81
CA GLY A 93 0.82 3.46 14.95
C GLY A 93 1.18 4.93 14.67
N SER A 94 1.42 5.35 13.42
CA SER A 94 1.66 6.78 13.09
C SER A 94 0.43 7.68 13.30
N GLY A 95 -0.75 7.07 13.49
CA GLY A 95 -1.99 7.76 13.88
C GLY A 95 -2.96 8.05 12.73
N LYS A 96 -2.95 7.24 11.66
CA LYS A 96 -3.84 7.40 10.49
C LYS A 96 -5.32 7.42 10.88
N THR A 97 -5.80 6.39 11.56
CA THR A 97 -7.21 6.32 12.00
C THR A 97 -7.59 7.47 12.91
N THR A 98 -6.71 7.89 13.83
CA THR A 98 -6.98 9.04 14.71
C THR A 98 -7.08 10.34 13.91
N LEU A 99 -6.19 10.54 12.94
CA LEU A 99 -6.27 11.67 12.01
C LEU A 99 -7.57 11.62 11.21
N LEU A 100 -7.97 10.45 10.70
CA LEU A 100 -9.22 10.28 9.95
C LEU A 100 -10.44 10.60 10.79
N CYS A 101 -10.56 10.04 11.99
CA CYS A 101 -11.67 10.35 12.88
C CYS A 101 -11.75 11.85 13.19
N ALA A 102 -10.62 12.50 13.51
CA ALA A 102 -10.57 13.94 13.77
C ALA A 102 -10.92 14.76 12.52
N THR A 103 -10.49 14.30 11.33
CA THR A 103 -10.79 14.95 10.04
C THR A 103 -12.29 14.89 9.75
N ILE A 104 -12.92 13.73 9.89
CA ILE A 104 -14.36 13.55 9.64
C ILE A 104 -15.18 14.44 10.58
N GLU A 105 -14.86 14.45 11.87
CA GLU A 105 -15.55 15.29 12.86
C GLU A 105 -15.38 16.80 12.60
N ALA A 106 -14.23 17.21 12.05
CA ALA A 106 -14.01 18.59 11.66
C ALA A 106 -14.76 18.94 10.38
N LEU A 107 -14.68 18.11 9.34
CA LEU A 107 -15.38 18.33 8.07
C LEU A 107 -16.90 18.42 8.26
N LYS A 108 -17.49 17.61 9.15
CA LYS A 108 -18.92 17.73 9.51
C LYS A 108 -19.32 19.12 10.01
N LYS A 109 -18.40 19.86 10.62
CA LYS A 109 -18.63 21.22 11.14
C LYS A 109 -18.35 22.29 10.09
N HIS A 110 -17.33 22.09 9.26
CA HIS A 110 -16.80 23.10 8.36
C HIS A 110 -17.33 23.00 6.92
N ALA A 111 -17.70 21.79 6.48
CA ALA A 111 -18.20 21.47 5.15
C ALA A 111 -19.24 20.34 5.27
N PRO A 112 -20.43 20.58 5.87
CA PRO A 112 -21.43 19.53 6.14
C PRO A 112 -21.98 18.87 4.89
N ASP A 113 -21.90 19.54 3.73
CA ASP A 113 -22.35 19.02 2.44
C ASP A 113 -21.28 18.17 1.72
N LEU A 114 -20.06 18.11 2.25
CA LEU A 114 -18.98 17.28 1.70
C LEU A 114 -19.15 15.84 2.19
N HIS A 115 -19.50 14.95 1.26
CA HIS A 115 -19.61 13.53 1.56
C HIS A 115 -18.22 12.91 1.77
N VAL A 116 -18.06 12.15 2.85
CA VAL A 116 -16.78 11.50 3.20
C VAL A 116 -17.02 10.02 3.43
N ALA A 117 -16.27 9.17 2.74
CA ALA A 117 -16.25 7.72 2.93
C ALA A 117 -14.83 7.21 3.16
N VAL A 118 -14.71 6.01 3.76
CA VAL A 118 -13.42 5.39 4.04
C VAL A 118 -13.35 3.94 3.56
N ILE A 119 -12.26 3.58 2.90
CA ILE A 119 -11.83 2.19 2.74
C ILE A 119 -10.68 1.98 3.71
N GLU A 120 -10.86 1.07 4.67
CA GLU A 120 -9.87 0.74 5.69
C GLU A 120 -9.20 -0.59 5.33
N GLY A 121 -7.87 -0.63 5.32
CA GLY A 121 -7.09 -1.81 5.02
C GLY A 121 -6.15 -2.20 6.15
N ASP A 122 -6.40 -3.36 6.75
CA ASP A 122 -5.50 -3.98 7.73
C ASP A 122 -5.33 -5.48 7.45
N GLN A 123 -4.41 -6.14 8.14
CA GLN A 123 -4.22 -7.59 8.03
C GLN A 123 -5.42 -8.36 8.58
N GLN A 124 -5.97 -7.90 9.71
CA GLN A 124 -7.03 -8.56 10.46
C GLN A 124 -7.86 -7.53 11.25
N THR A 125 -9.00 -7.99 11.77
CA THR A 125 -9.94 -7.23 12.63
C THR A 125 -10.75 -6.18 11.88
N SER A 126 -11.56 -5.43 12.62
CA SER A 126 -12.35 -4.30 12.11
C SER A 126 -12.19 -3.06 12.99
N PHE A 127 -11.18 -3.04 13.89
CA PHE A 127 -11.13 -2.05 14.96
C PHE A 127 -11.05 -0.62 14.45
N ASP A 128 -10.27 -0.38 13.41
CA ASP A 128 -10.14 0.97 12.85
C ASP A 128 -11.37 1.35 12.02
N ALA A 129 -11.92 0.43 11.23
CA ALA A 129 -13.20 0.65 10.52
C ALA A 129 -14.35 0.95 11.48
N ASP A 130 -14.46 0.25 12.62
CA ASP A 130 -15.52 0.46 13.61
C ASP A 130 -15.38 1.81 14.33
N ARG A 131 -14.13 2.24 14.61
CA ARG A 131 -13.85 3.59 15.13
C ARG A 131 -14.24 4.68 14.13
N ILE A 132 -13.98 4.46 12.84
CA ILE A 132 -14.38 5.39 11.78
C ILE A 132 -15.91 5.44 11.67
N ARG A 133 -16.60 4.29 11.61
CA ARG A 133 -18.07 4.23 11.57
C ARG A 133 -18.73 4.92 12.76
N ALA A 134 -18.10 4.88 13.95
CA ALA A 134 -18.59 5.57 15.13
C ALA A 134 -18.62 7.11 14.97
N THR A 135 -17.83 7.67 14.06
CA THR A 135 -17.95 9.10 13.67
C THR A 135 -19.18 9.36 12.82
N GLY A 136 -19.78 8.33 12.22
CA GLY A 136 -20.93 8.40 11.32
C GLY A 136 -20.57 8.47 9.83
N ALA A 137 -19.29 8.37 9.46
CA ALA A 137 -18.90 8.18 8.05
C ALA A 137 -19.04 6.69 7.66
N PRO A 138 -19.49 6.38 6.42
CA PRO A 138 -19.44 5.03 5.90
C PRO A 138 -17.99 4.55 5.78
N ALA A 139 -17.72 3.32 6.22
CA ALA A 139 -16.41 2.70 6.07
C ALA A 139 -16.50 1.21 5.72
N ILE A 140 -15.72 0.79 4.74
CA ILE A 140 -15.56 -0.62 4.33
C ILE A 140 -14.20 -1.14 4.83
N GLN A 141 -14.24 -2.24 5.58
CA GLN A 141 -13.05 -2.95 6.04
C GLN A 141 -12.58 -3.92 4.96
N VAL A 142 -11.30 -3.85 4.61
CA VAL A 142 -10.60 -4.82 3.77
C VAL A 142 -9.58 -5.55 4.64
N ASN A 143 -9.86 -6.83 4.93
CA ASN A 143 -8.93 -7.71 5.62
C ASN A 143 -7.97 -8.36 4.62
N THR A 144 -6.74 -7.87 4.56
CA THR A 144 -5.70 -8.29 3.60
C THR A 144 -5.04 -9.63 3.94
N GLY A 145 -5.34 -10.19 5.12
CA GLY A 145 -4.73 -11.44 5.58
C GLY A 145 -3.24 -11.26 5.83
N LYS A 146 -2.40 -11.87 4.99
CA LYS A 146 -0.93 -11.71 5.03
C LYS A 146 -0.42 -10.61 4.10
N GLY A 147 -1.32 -9.94 3.37
CA GLY A 147 -0.98 -8.78 2.56
C GLY A 147 -0.33 -7.69 3.42
N CYS A 148 0.56 -6.92 2.80
CA CYS A 148 1.28 -5.82 3.45
C CYS A 148 0.89 -4.44 2.88
N HIS A 149 -0.11 -4.41 2.01
CA HIS A 149 -0.65 -3.25 1.30
C HIS A 149 -2.04 -3.59 0.76
N LEU A 150 -2.82 -2.56 0.43
CA LEU A 150 -3.97 -2.66 -0.48
C LEU A 150 -3.50 -2.58 -1.93
N ASP A 151 -4.18 -3.29 -2.83
CA ASP A 151 -4.02 -3.17 -4.28
C ASP A 151 -5.27 -2.57 -4.95
N ALA A 152 -5.17 -2.20 -6.23
CA ALA A 152 -6.28 -1.57 -6.94
C ALA A 152 -7.53 -2.45 -7.06
N PRO A 153 -7.44 -3.77 -7.32
CA PRO A 153 -8.61 -4.67 -7.25
C PRO A 153 -9.34 -4.64 -5.91
N MET A 154 -8.63 -4.68 -4.78
CA MET A 154 -9.24 -4.61 -3.45
C MET A 154 -10.02 -3.30 -3.27
N VAL A 155 -9.44 -2.18 -3.70
CA VAL A 155 -10.08 -0.87 -3.63
C VAL A 155 -11.29 -0.78 -4.55
N SER A 156 -11.22 -1.37 -5.76
CA SER A 156 -12.35 -1.41 -6.69
C SER A 156 -13.56 -2.11 -6.09
N GLU A 157 -13.34 -3.27 -5.46
CA GLU A 157 -14.41 -4.05 -4.83
C GLU A 157 -15.00 -3.31 -3.63
N ALA A 158 -14.15 -2.71 -2.79
CA ALA A 158 -14.60 -1.95 -1.62
C ALA A 158 -15.39 -0.68 -2.01
N PHE A 159 -14.96 0.02 -3.07
CA PHE A 159 -15.67 1.19 -3.58
C PHE A 159 -17.04 0.84 -4.15
N ALA A 160 -17.15 -0.23 -4.94
CA ALA A 160 -18.43 -0.70 -5.47
C ALA A 160 -19.46 -1.04 -4.37
N GLN A 161 -18.99 -1.45 -3.19
CA GLN A 161 -19.86 -1.68 -2.02
C GLN A 161 -20.33 -0.36 -1.38
N LEU A 162 -19.48 0.67 -1.32
CA LEU A 162 -19.87 1.99 -0.81
C LEU A 162 -21.03 2.58 -1.64
N ASP A 163 -20.94 2.52 -2.97
CA ASP A 163 -21.97 3.03 -3.88
C ASP A 163 -23.33 2.35 -3.68
N SER A 164 -23.34 1.07 -3.27
CA SER A 164 -24.57 0.31 -3.05
C SER A 164 -25.34 0.73 -1.79
N HIS A 165 -24.70 1.46 -0.87
CA HIS A 165 -25.28 1.82 0.43
C HIS A 165 -26.06 3.15 0.43
N ASP A 166 -25.99 3.96 -0.64
CA ASP A 166 -26.75 5.23 -0.77
C ASP A 166 -28.22 5.03 -1.18
N HIS A 167 -28.67 3.80 -1.40
CA HIS A 167 -30.04 3.48 -1.85
C HIS A 167 -31.03 3.06 -0.76
N HIS A 168 -30.68 3.14 0.53
CA HIS A 168 -31.59 2.78 1.62
C HIS A 168 -31.68 3.88 2.70
N ASP A 169 -32.89 4.41 2.86
CA ASP A 169 -33.39 5.30 3.94
C ASP A 169 -33.38 6.83 3.76
N HIS A 170 -33.61 7.33 2.55
CA HIS A 170 -34.32 8.60 2.39
C HIS A 170 -35.59 8.43 1.53
N ASP A 171 -36.72 8.65 2.18
CA ASP A 171 -38.05 8.86 1.60
C ASP A 171 -37.94 9.60 0.27
N HIS A 172 -38.46 8.99 -0.80
CA HIS A 172 -38.48 9.53 -2.15
C HIS A 172 -39.46 10.71 -2.22
N SER A 173 -39.05 11.83 -1.65
CA SER A 173 -39.63 13.13 -1.83
C SER A 173 -38.50 14.14 -1.69
N HIS A 174 -37.70 14.33 -2.74
CA HIS A 174 -37.33 15.65 -3.27
C HIS A 174 -36.63 15.46 -4.63
N GLY A 175 -36.93 16.37 -5.54
CA GLY A 175 -36.68 16.24 -6.97
C GLY A 175 -35.21 16.12 -7.35
N HIS A 176 -35.00 15.66 -8.58
CA HIS A 176 -33.74 15.67 -9.30
C HIS A 176 -33.12 17.08 -9.33
N HIS A 177 -32.45 17.46 -8.26
CA HIS A 177 -31.40 18.46 -8.30
C HIS A 177 -30.15 17.72 -8.76
N HIS A 178 -29.91 17.75 -10.07
CA HIS A 178 -28.56 17.61 -10.60
C HIS A 178 -27.72 18.73 -9.99
N HIS A 179 -27.12 18.49 -8.83
CA HIS A 179 -26.04 19.32 -8.34
C HIS A 179 -24.79 18.84 -9.06
N ASP A 180 -24.52 19.44 -10.22
CA ASP A 180 -23.32 19.18 -11.05
C ASP A 180 -21.99 19.57 -10.33
N ASP A 181 -22.04 19.97 -9.06
CA ASP A 181 -20.92 20.47 -8.25
C ASP A 181 -20.72 19.71 -6.91
N ALA A 182 -21.43 18.60 -6.67
CA ALA A 182 -21.25 17.84 -5.43
C ALA A 182 -19.98 16.98 -5.47
N HIS A 183 -18.92 17.48 -4.85
CA HIS A 183 -17.68 16.71 -4.67
C HIS A 183 -17.74 15.81 -3.44
N SER A 184 -17.09 14.66 -3.52
CA SER A 184 -16.97 13.69 -2.42
C SER A 184 -15.50 13.40 -2.13
N LEU A 185 -15.19 13.07 -0.87
CA LEU A 185 -13.88 12.60 -0.43
C LEU A 185 -13.91 11.11 -0.11
N LEU A 186 -12.98 10.37 -0.68
CA LEU A 186 -12.71 8.98 -0.31
C LEU A 186 -11.32 8.91 0.34
N PHE A 187 -11.27 8.54 1.61
CA PHE A 187 -10.00 8.17 2.22
C PHE A 187 -9.77 6.67 2.08
N ILE A 188 -8.58 6.29 1.64
CA ILE A 188 -8.11 4.92 1.65
C ILE A 188 -7.06 4.83 2.75
N GLU A 189 -7.41 4.29 3.91
CA GLU A 189 -6.46 4.00 4.98
C GLU A 189 -5.72 2.70 4.63
N ASN A 190 -4.46 2.80 4.20
CA ASN A 190 -3.68 1.63 3.82
C ASN A 190 -3.10 0.90 5.04
N VAL A 191 -2.65 -0.34 4.82
CA VAL A 191 -1.95 -1.14 5.83
C VAL A 191 -0.74 -0.34 6.35
N GLY A 192 -0.49 -0.40 7.65
CA GLY A 192 0.67 0.24 8.28
C GLY A 192 2.00 -0.33 7.76
N ASN A 193 2.52 0.23 6.66
CA ASN A 193 3.78 -0.15 6.04
C ASN A 193 4.33 0.99 5.16
N LEU A 194 5.61 1.34 5.32
CA LEU A 194 6.32 2.34 4.49
C LEU A 194 7.10 1.75 3.30
N VAL A 195 7.00 0.45 3.07
CA VAL A 195 7.72 -0.27 1.99
C VAL A 195 6.74 -0.70 0.91
N CYS A 196 5.88 -1.68 1.21
CA CYS A 196 5.02 -2.29 0.19
C CYS A 196 4.13 -1.27 -0.52
N PRO A 197 3.36 -0.39 0.17
CA PRO A 197 2.38 0.46 -0.50
C PRO A 197 2.99 1.56 -1.39
N ALA A 198 4.30 1.77 -1.36
CA ALA A 198 4.97 2.81 -2.12
C ALA A 198 4.82 2.62 -3.64
N VAL A 199 4.85 1.36 -4.10
CA VAL A 199 4.86 1.00 -5.53
C VAL A 199 3.48 0.62 -6.10
N TRP A 200 2.44 0.64 -5.27
CA TRP A 200 1.08 0.27 -5.66
C TRP A 200 0.23 1.53 -5.84
N ASP A 201 -0.18 1.76 -7.10
CA ASP A 201 -1.21 2.73 -7.47
C ASP A 201 -2.59 2.11 -7.23
N LEU A 202 -3.48 2.82 -6.53
CA LEU A 202 -4.85 2.40 -6.25
C LEU A 202 -5.87 3.15 -7.12
N GLY A 203 -5.41 4.12 -7.91
CA GLY A 203 -6.25 5.08 -8.61
C GLY A 203 -6.43 6.39 -7.85
N GLU A 204 -5.73 6.58 -6.72
CA GLU A 204 -5.84 7.79 -5.91
C GLU A 204 -5.38 9.05 -6.66
N ALA A 205 -5.92 10.20 -6.25
CA ALA A 205 -5.48 11.52 -6.69
C ALA A 205 -4.14 11.90 -6.05
N ALA A 206 -3.95 11.54 -4.77
CA ALA A 206 -2.70 11.77 -4.05
C ALA A 206 -2.44 10.69 -3.00
N LYS A 207 -1.16 10.34 -2.85
CA LYS A 207 -0.65 9.55 -1.75
C LYS A 207 -0.15 10.49 -0.65
N VAL A 208 -0.66 10.31 0.57
CA VAL A 208 -0.33 11.13 1.76
C VAL A 208 0.44 10.27 2.75
N ALA A 209 1.73 10.56 2.92
CA ALA A 209 2.58 9.88 3.87
C ALA A 209 2.44 10.48 5.28
N ILE A 210 2.00 9.69 6.24
CA ILE A 210 1.89 10.10 7.64
C ILE A 210 3.10 9.55 8.40
N LEU A 211 3.90 10.46 8.95
CA LEU A 211 5.06 10.16 9.79
C LEU A 211 4.81 10.73 11.18
N SER A 212 5.02 9.96 12.24
CA SER A 212 4.95 10.49 13.60
C SER A 212 6.33 10.85 14.15
N VAL A 213 6.39 11.87 15.01
CA VAL A 213 7.65 12.28 15.69
C VAL A 213 8.25 11.18 16.57
N THR A 214 7.48 10.15 16.91
CA THR A 214 7.94 8.98 17.67
C THR A 214 8.74 7.96 16.84
N GLU A 215 8.79 8.12 15.52
CA GLU A 215 9.44 7.15 14.64
C GLU A 215 10.92 7.49 14.36
N GLY A 216 11.31 8.75 14.51
CA GLY A 216 12.66 9.26 14.21
C GLY A 216 12.75 9.98 12.86
N GLU A 217 13.57 11.03 12.80
CA GLU A 217 13.63 12.01 11.70
C GLU A 217 14.26 11.46 10.41
N ASP A 218 14.91 10.30 10.46
CA ASP A 218 15.63 9.69 9.34
C ASP A 218 14.76 8.82 8.41
N LYS A 219 13.47 8.65 8.74
CA LYS A 219 12.53 7.83 7.96
C LYS A 219 12.46 8.17 6.48
N PRO A 220 12.47 9.45 6.06
CA PRO A 220 12.43 9.77 4.65
C PRO A 220 13.58 9.15 3.84
N LEU A 221 14.80 9.15 4.38
CA LEU A 221 15.94 8.50 3.71
C LEU A 221 15.93 6.96 3.83
N LYS A 222 15.34 6.42 4.89
CA LYS A 222 15.23 4.96 5.08
C LYS A 222 14.18 4.31 4.18
N TYR A 223 13.15 5.06 3.80
CA TYR A 223 12.03 4.58 2.97
C TYR A 223 11.83 5.48 1.74
N PRO A 224 12.88 5.69 0.91
CA PRO A 224 12.88 6.74 -0.09
C PRO A 224 11.77 6.58 -1.13
N ASP A 225 11.42 5.36 -1.53
CA ASP A 225 10.36 5.13 -2.52
C ASP A 225 9.00 5.65 -2.05
N MET A 226 8.69 5.52 -0.75
CA MET A 226 7.43 6.02 -0.17
C MET A 226 7.35 7.54 -0.23
N PHE A 227 8.39 8.23 0.24
CA PHE A 227 8.41 9.69 0.27
C PHE A 227 8.62 10.30 -1.12
N ALA A 228 9.20 9.56 -2.06
CA ALA A 228 9.24 9.92 -3.48
C ALA A 228 7.85 9.86 -4.14
N ALA A 229 7.03 8.88 -3.76
CA ALA A 229 5.69 8.70 -4.30
C ALA A 229 4.62 9.62 -3.67
N ALA A 230 4.84 10.12 -2.46
CA ALA A 230 3.88 10.96 -1.75
C ALA A 230 3.87 12.41 -2.24
N SER A 231 2.68 12.98 -2.42
CA SER A 231 2.51 14.42 -2.71
C SER A 231 2.62 15.25 -1.43
N LEU A 232 2.16 14.70 -0.31
CA LEU A 232 2.14 15.34 0.99
C LEU A 232 2.74 14.41 2.05
N MET A 233 3.58 14.97 2.93
CA MET A 233 3.96 14.38 4.20
C MET A 233 3.26 15.10 5.35
N VAL A 234 2.52 14.36 6.17
CA VAL A 234 1.99 14.83 7.45
C VAL A 234 2.91 14.38 8.57
N LEU A 235 3.58 15.32 9.24
CA LEU A 235 4.29 15.07 10.49
C LEU A 235 3.32 15.16 11.66
N ASN A 236 2.84 14.00 12.13
CA ASN A 236 1.84 13.88 13.16
C ASN A 236 2.46 13.76 14.57
N LYS A 237 1.60 13.94 15.59
CA LYS A 237 1.92 13.85 17.03
C LYS A 237 2.93 14.90 17.50
N ILE A 238 2.90 16.10 16.92
CA ILE A 238 3.82 17.19 17.32
C ILE A 238 3.67 17.61 18.79
N ASP A 239 2.53 17.29 19.41
CA ASP A 239 2.31 17.43 20.85
C ASP A 239 3.30 16.62 21.70
N LEU A 240 3.94 15.59 21.12
CA LEU A 240 4.94 14.77 21.80
C LEU A 240 6.37 15.30 21.66
N LEU A 241 6.63 16.35 20.88
CA LEU A 241 7.98 16.92 20.71
C LEU A 241 8.69 17.26 22.03
N PRO A 242 8.01 17.75 23.09
CA PRO A 242 8.66 17.96 24.39
C PRO A 242 9.13 16.68 25.09
N HIS A 243 8.70 15.51 24.62
CA HIS A 243 8.92 14.21 25.26
C HIS A 243 9.82 13.27 24.45
N VAL A 244 10.17 13.63 23.21
CA VAL A 244 11.01 12.82 22.33
C VAL A 244 12.18 13.64 21.77
N GLN A 245 13.28 12.97 21.46
CA GLN A 245 14.39 13.58 20.73
C GLN A 245 14.09 13.45 19.24
N PHE A 246 13.59 14.51 18.63
CA PHE A 246 13.26 14.56 17.21
C PHE A 246 13.58 15.94 16.65
N ASP A 247 14.39 15.99 15.59
CA ASP A 247 14.68 17.23 14.87
C ASP A 247 13.73 17.39 13.67
N VAL A 248 12.72 18.25 13.85
CA VAL A 248 11.73 18.57 12.83
C VAL A 248 12.37 19.17 11.57
N ALA A 249 13.32 20.09 11.72
CA ALA A 249 13.97 20.73 10.59
C ALA A 249 14.77 19.73 9.79
N ARG A 250 15.48 18.82 10.47
CA ARG A 250 16.21 17.73 9.83
C ARG A 250 15.27 16.78 9.09
N CYS A 251 14.16 16.37 9.70
CA CYS A 251 13.16 15.52 9.04
C CYS A 251 12.67 16.14 7.72
N ILE A 252 12.34 17.44 7.75
CA ILE A 252 11.87 18.20 6.59
C ILE A 252 12.95 18.26 5.50
N GLU A 253 14.21 18.53 5.87
CA GLU A 253 15.33 18.53 4.93
C GLU A 253 15.50 17.17 4.27
N LEU A 254 15.45 16.09 5.05
CA LEU A 254 15.58 14.73 4.55
C LEU A 254 14.44 14.33 3.60
N ALA A 255 13.21 14.71 3.92
CA ALA A 255 12.05 14.51 3.04
C ALA A 255 12.24 15.23 1.70
N ARG A 256 12.66 16.51 1.72
CA ARG A 256 12.89 17.29 0.50
C ARG A 256 14.08 16.82 -0.32
N ARG A 257 15.07 16.18 0.29
CA ARG A 257 16.17 15.53 -0.44
C ARG A 257 15.69 14.34 -1.27
N VAL A 258 14.68 13.63 -0.79
CA VAL A 258 14.06 12.50 -1.51
C VAL A 258 13.08 13.01 -2.55
N ASN A 259 12.21 13.95 -2.16
CA ASN A 259 11.21 14.55 -3.02
C ASN A 259 11.20 16.08 -2.86
N PRO A 260 11.87 16.84 -3.75
CA PRO A 260 11.90 18.30 -3.66
C PRO A 260 10.54 18.99 -3.77
N ALA A 261 9.53 18.31 -4.31
CA ALA A 261 8.19 18.84 -4.50
C ALA A 261 7.22 18.47 -3.36
N ILE A 262 7.64 17.66 -2.39
CA ILE A 262 6.76 17.20 -1.31
C ILE A 262 6.27 18.38 -0.46
N GLU A 263 4.96 18.48 -0.30
CA GLU A 263 4.33 19.37 0.67
C GLU A 263 4.47 18.78 2.07
N ILE A 264 4.58 19.61 3.10
CA ILE A 264 4.77 19.13 4.47
C ILE A 264 3.88 19.92 5.42
N LEU A 265 3.04 19.20 6.16
CA LEU A 265 2.21 19.73 7.23
C LEU A 265 2.62 19.14 8.56
N GLN A 266 2.60 19.96 9.60
CA GLN A 266 2.84 19.54 10.98
C GLN A 266 1.51 19.63 11.72
N LEU A 267 1.11 18.55 12.38
CA LEU A 267 -0.13 18.54 13.16
C LEU A 267 -0.10 17.57 14.32
N SER A 268 -1.06 17.72 15.21
CA SER A 268 -1.42 16.76 16.24
C SER A 268 -2.89 16.44 16.08
N ALA A 269 -3.19 15.24 15.57
CA ALA A 269 -4.58 14.76 15.50
C ALA A 269 -5.24 14.65 16.89
N THR A 270 -4.44 14.57 17.96
CA THR A 270 -4.93 14.46 19.34
C THR A 270 -5.32 15.82 19.92
N THR A 271 -4.53 16.86 19.69
CA THR A 271 -4.78 18.20 20.26
C THR A 271 -5.53 19.12 19.30
N GLY A 272 -5.54 18.81 18.01
CA GLY A 272 -6.09 19.64 16.95
C GLY A 272 -5.10 20.68 16.38
N GLU A 273 -3.90 20.82 16.96
CA GLU A 273 -2.87 21.71 16.44
C GLU A 273 -2.55 21.35 14.98
N GLY A 274 -2.55 22.34 14.08
CA GLY A 274 -2.24 22.14 12.65
C GLY A 274 -3.35 21.52 11.80
N MET A 275 -4.48 21.11 12.39
CA MET A 275 -5.60 20.53 11.64
C MET A 275 -6.22 21.50 10.63
N ASP A 276 -6.26 22.81 10.91
CA ASP A 276 -6.79 23.79 9.96
C ASP A 276 -6.01 23.81 8.63
N ALA A 277 -4.67 23.68 8.69
CA ALA A 277 -3.84 23.62 7.49
C ALA A 277 -4.08 22.32 6.70
N TRP A 278 -4.33 21.21 7.40
CA TRP A 278 -4.72 19.94 6.78
C TRP A 278 -6.09 20.04 6.10
N LEU A 279 -7.10 20.60 6.75
CA LEU A 279 -8.43 20.80 6.17
C LEU A 279 -8.38 21.75 4.96
N HIS A 280 -7.55 22.79 5.01
CA HIS A 280 -7.34 23.68 3.86
C HIS A 280 -6.67 22.96 2.67
N TRP A 281 -5.71 22.07 2.95
CA TRP A 281 -5.10 21.25 1.90
C TRP A 281 -6.12 20.29 1.27
N LEU A 282 -6.97 19.66 2.08
CA LEU A 282 -8.06 18.82 1.58
C LEU A 282 -9.02 19.59 0.68
N ASP A 283 -9.45 20.77 1.12
CA ASP A 283 -10.32 21.65 0.32
C ASP A 283 -9.68 21.98 -1.04
N HIS A 284 -8.39 22.28 -1.07
CA HIS A 284 -7.68 22.50 -2.33
C HIS A 284 -7.61 21.26 -3.22
N GLU A 285 -7.37 20.07 -2.66
CA GLU A 285 -7.35 18.83 -3.45
C GLU A 285 -8.73 18.45 -4.00
N VAL A 286 -9.81 18.69 -3.26
CA VAL A 286 -11.19 18.46 -3.72
C VAL A 286 -11.53 19.32 -4.94
N HIS A 287 -11.05 20.56 -4.96
CA HIS A 287 -11.32 21.52 -6.04
C HIS A 287 -10.24 21.52 -7.14
N ARG A 288 -9.22 20.67 -7.02
CA ARG A 288 -8.19 20.55 -8.06
C ARG A 288 -8.77 19.81 -9.27
N PRO A 289 -8.62 20.35 -10.49
CA PRO A 289 -8.94 19.59 -11.69
C PRO A 289 -8.03 18.36 -11.73
N HIS A 290 -8.63 17.16 -11.87
CA HIS A 290 -7.94 15.88 -11.86
C HIS A 290 -6.70 15.93 -12.76
N ALA A 291 -5.52 15.85 -12.13
CA ALA A 291 -4.24 15.96 -12.82
C ALA A 291 -3.83 14.60 -13.42
N PRO A 292 -3.12 14.59 -14.56
CA PRO A 292 -2.53 13.36 -15.10
C PRO A 292 -1.49 12.77 -14.12
N PRO A 293 -1.19 11.46 -14.22
CA PRO A 293 -0.60 10.66 -13.15
C PRO A 293 0.73 11.18 -12.58
N LEU A 294 0.94 10.93 -11.28
CA LEU A 294 2.25 11.04 -10.63
C LEU A 294 3.21 10.04 -11.29
N ARG A 295 4.35 10.52 -11.79
CA ARG A 295 5.43 9.68 -12.31
C ARG A 295 6.01 8.83 -11.18
N GLY A 296 5.64 7.55 -11.11
CA GLY A 296 6.24 6.61 -10.17
C GLY A 296 5.92 5.16 -10.51
N SER A 297 6.66 4.56 -11.45
CA SER A 297 6.96 3.10 -11.53
C SER A 297 7.70 2.71 -12.82
N LEU A 298 8.57 3.58 -13.33
CA LEU A 298 9.67 3.16 -14.19
C LEU A 298 10.95 3.83 -13.69
N PRO A 299 12.07 3.10 -13.52
CA PRO A 299 13.35 3.76 -13.31
C PRO A 299 13.65 4.68 -14.51
N PRO A 300 14.35 5.81 -14.32
CA PRO A 300 14.74 6.66 -15.43
C PRO A 300 15.58 5.85 -16.42
N GLU A 301 15.13 5.74 -17.67
CA GLU A 301 16.01 5.34 -18.76
C GLU A 301 17.14 6.37 -18.86
N GLY A 302 18.39 5.92 -18.70
CA GLY A 302 19.55 6.69 -19.16
C GLY A 302 20.48 7.32 -18.11
N ALA A 303 20.81 6.63 -17.01
CA ALA A 303 22.11 6.82 -16.39
C ALA A 303 23.10 5.81 -16.98
N GLY A 304 23.62 6.12 -18.18
CA GLY A 304 24.54 5.26 -18.92
C GLY A 304 25.87 5.07 -18.19
N SER A 305 26.17 3.83 -17.81
CA SER A 305 27.55 3.37 -17.66
C SER A 305 28.13 3.18 -19.06
N ALA A 306 29.04 4.06 -19.44
CA ALA A 306 29.90 3.85 -20.59
C ALA A 306 30.75 2.60 -20.34
N LEU A 307 30.63 1.58 -21.21
CA LEU A 307 31.69 0.64 -21.64
C LEU A 307 31.11 -0.45 -22.58
N GLY A 308 31.51 -0.37 -23.86
CA GLY A 308 31.78 -1.47 -24.80
C GLY A 308 30.74 -2.58 -25.08
N ARG A 309 30.09 -2.51 -26.25
CA ARG A 309 29.49 -3.67 -26.96
C ARG A 309 30.55 -4.44 -27.76
N PRO A 310 30.37 -5.76 -27.98
CA PRO A 310 29.77 -6.28 -29.24
C PRO A 310 28.73 -7.38 -28.93
N GLY A 311 27.68 -7.68 -29.71
CA GLY A 311 27.56 -7.91 -31.15
C GLY A 311 27.25 -9.41 -31.38
N GLY A 312 26.07 -9.77 -31.91
CA GLY A 312 25.76 -11.15 -32.31
C GLY A 312 24.25 -11.49 -32.37
N GLU A 313 23.76 -11.75 -33.58
CA GLU A 313 22.38 -12.08 -33.98
C GLU A 313 21.98 -13.56 -33.75
N THR A 314 20.73 -13.88 -34.13
CA THR A 314 20.02 -15.17 -34.33
C THR A 314 19.20 -15.66 -33.14
N GLY A 315 17.96 -16.15 -33.24
CA GLY A 315 17.10 -16.52 -34.36
C GLY A 315 16.35 -17.83 -34.04
N HIS A 316 15.01 -17.82 -34.11
CA HIS A 316 14.07 -18.98 -34.05
C HIS A 316 13.70 -19.50 -32.64
N GLY A 317 12.50 -19.98 -32.33
CA GLY A 317 11.27 -20.23 -33.11
C GLY A 317 10.13 -20.61 -32.14
N HIS A 318 8.89 -20.34 -32.54
CA HIS A 318 7.67 -20.62 -31.77
C HIS A 318 7.36 -22.12 -31.74
N HIS A 319 7.09 -22.66 -30.55
CA HIS A 319 6.33 -23.90 -30.38
C HIS A 319 5.27 -23.73 -29.29
N HIS A 320 4.01 -23.87 -29.72
CA HIS A 320 2.85 -24.06 -28.84
C HIS A 320 2.91 -25.48 -28.26
N HIS A 321 2.79 -25.60 -26.94
CA HIS A 321 2.43 -26.85 -26.27
C HIS A 321 1.30 -26.57 -25.30
N GLU A 322 0.13 -27.14 -25.60
CA GLU A 322 -0.99 -27.30 -24.68
C GLU A 322 -0.62 -28.37 -23.64
N GLU A 323 -0.74 -28.05 -22.35
CA GLU A 323 -0.67 -29.02 -21.25
C GLU A 323 -2.08 -29.33 -20.71
N PRO A 324 -2.40 -30.59 -20.35
CA PRO A 324 -3.70 -30.96 -19.83
C PRO A 324 -3.81 -30.67 -18.32
N ALA A 325 -4.97 -30.16 -17.90
CA ALA A 325 -5.30 -29.89 -16.51
C ALA A 325 -5.40 -31.18 -15.68
N SER A 326 -4.54 -31.34 -14.66
CA SER A 326 -4.69 -32.37 -13.62
C SER A 326 -5.37 -31.77 -12.39
N SER A 327 -6.66 -32.07 -12.19
CA SER A 327 -7.53 -31.56 -11.12
C SER A 327 -7.41 -32.29 -9.77
N ALA A 328 -6.55 -33.30 -9.66
CA ALA A 328 -6.41 -34.14 -8.46
C ALA A 328 -5.72 -33.47 -7.24
N PRO A 329 -4.70 -32.60 -7.40
CA PRO A 329 -3.98 -32.02 -6.25
C PRO A 329 -4.80 -30.94 -5.51
N GLU A 330 -5.67 -30.23 -6.22
CA GLU A 330 -6.41 -29.08 -5.67
C GLU A 330 -7.58 -29.52 -4.78
N ALA A 331 -8.24 -30.63 -5.13
CA ALA A 331 -9.30 -31.24 -4.31
C ALA A 331 -8.76 -31.73 -2.96
N ALA A 332 -7.61 -32.41 -2.96
CA ALA A 332 -6.96 -32.89 -1.73
C ALA A 332 -6.53 -31.74 -0.81
N LEU A 333 -6.15 -30.59 -1.37
CA LEU A 333 -5.81 -29.41 -0.61
C LEU A 333 -7.04 -28.78 0.06
N ARG A 334 -8.18 -28.71 -0.66
CA ARG A 334 -9.45 -28.20 -0.11
C ARG A 334 -9.97 -29.07 1.03
N ASP A 335 -9.93 -30.38 0.88
CA ASP A 335 -10.33 -31.32 1.93
C ASP A 335 -9.46 -31.17 3.19
N ARG A 336 -8.15 -30.93 3.01
CA ARG A 336 -7.23 -30.73 4.14
C ARG A 336 -7.49 -29.42 4.88
N VAL A 337 -7.86 -28.35 4.17
CA VAL A 337 -8.22 -27.06 4.80
C VAL A 337 -9.50 -27.22 5.63
N GLN A 338 -10.54 -27.86 5.08
CA GLN A 338 -11.79 -28.10 5.81
C GLN A 338 -11.59 -28.95 7.07
N GLN A 339 -10.72 -29.96 7.01
CA GLN A 339 -10.39 -30.77 8.17
C GLN A 339 -9.71 -29.96 9.28
N LEU A 340 -8.76 -29.09 8.92
CA LEU A 340 -8.05 -28.22 9.88
C LEU A 340 -8.99 -27.17 10.50
N GLU A 341 -9.95 -26.65 9.74
CA GLU A 341 -10.97 -25.73 10.26
C GLU A 341 -11.89 -26.42 11.28
N ALA A 342 -12.29 -27.67 11.02
CA ALA A 342 -13.08 -28.47 11.96
C ALA A 342 -12.30 -28.79 13.25
N GLU A 343 -11.02 -29.15 13.14
CA GLU A 343 -10.14 -29.39 14.29
C GLU A 343 -9.96 -28.12 15.13
N LEU A 344 -9.79 -26.95 14.48
CA LEU A 344 -9.67 -25.66 15.17
C LEU A 344 -10.97 -25.27 15.88
N ALA A 345 -12.13 -25.53 15.28
CA ALA A 345 -13.44 -25.28 15.90
C ALA A 345 -13.64 -26.15 17.15
N GLN A 346 -13.26 -27.43 17.09
CA GLN A 346 -13.31 -28.33 18.25
C GLN A 346 -12.36 -27.89 19.38
N ALA A 347 -11.14 -27.47 19.05
CA ALA A 347 -10.19 -26.96 20.03
C ALA A 347 -10.70 -25.69 20.72
N ARG A 348 -11.33 -24.77 19.97
CA ARG A 348 -11.96 -23.56 20.52
C ARG A 348 -13.13 -23.88 21.45
N ALA A 349 -13.96 -24.85 21.08
CA ALA A 349 -15.08 -25.29 21.91
C ALA A 349 -14.58 -25.91 23.24
N ALA A 350 -13.54 -26.74 23.19
CA ALA A 350 -12.93 -27.33 24.38
C ALA A 350 -12.31 -26.27 25.31
N LEU A 351 -11.61 -25.28 24.76
CA LEU A 351 -11.05 -24.15 25.52
C LEU A 351 -12.14 -23.27 26.15
N SER A 352 -13.31 -23.13 25.50
CA SER A 352 -14.44 -22.38 26.08
C SER A 352 -15.16 -23.13 27.20
N ALA A 353 -15.13 -24.47 27.18
CA ALA A 353 -15.75 -25.31 28.20
C ALA A 353 -14.92 -25.36 29.49
N ASP A 354 -13.58 -25.35 29.39
CA ASP A 354 -12.67 -25.27 30.54
C ASP A 354 -12.66 -23.89 31.21
N ALA A 355 -13.09 -22.83 30.51
CA ALA A 355 -13.22 -21.48 31.09
C ALA A 355 -14.55 -21.23 31.82
N ALA A 356 -15.47 -22.21 31.78
CA ALA A 356 -16.80 -22.13 32.39
C ALA A 356 -16.99 -23.01 33.65
N LEU A 357 -15.92 -23.68 34.09
CA LEU A 357 -15.77 -24.36 35.38
C LEU A 357 -14.92 -23.50 36.32
#